data_AF-A0A8T6YGD2-F1
#
_entry.id   AF-A0A8T6YGD2-F1
#
_cell.length_a   1.000
_cell.length_b   1.000
_cell.length_c   1.000
_cell.angle_alpha   90.00
_cell.angle_beta   90.00
_cell.angle_gamma   90.00
#
_symmetry.space_group_name_H-M   'P 1'
#
loop_
_entity.id
_entity.type
_entity.pdbx_description
1 polymer ?
#
loop_
_entity_poly.entity_id
_entity_poly.type
_entity_poly.pdbx_seq_one_letter_code
_entity_poly.pdbx_strand_id
1 'polypeptide(L)'
;MKPETKAKNVKPRIERNPKKKGNSTLIIAAVAVILLAAIAYAVMSGNSQPQETKKTAVSLKEVRAQIDAEYGKKGSGTNTPAVRDDYVPVLAPRKADKLPDYVLTNAMTLQAYKYVTEHPEVAEQIPCYCGCGQHGSEASDGRPHRFLRDCFINDKGEYDNHASFCDVCIGEAVKAMKSLPDGIPKPGASAVENPGTPVTQTPDLSGLELPDNFKSLSDGLKLVPQGITWAYFANLKQGTGIEQESMEPVDFYGVPIVGMLNSEYQGGSWIELHDVGKTNANVRSNAGSTTDNILYTRPFIFDSKDKTSSVTALIKDASNNTSAFNSFSSVLEKVDDENAGFAKVNTSAPSFADMSYFGLVRSGNDITGEIAFRITDNTTVPLAKYNELKNSSSTRGFKSYEVKKENNILVIRMTSNLDNVIKEATQSYGIVI
;
A
#
# COMPACT_ATOMS: atom_id res chain seq x y z
N MET A 1 69.12 -36.57 10.90
CA MET A 1 69.55 -37.24 9.66
C MET A 1 68.36 -38.01 9.07
N LYS A 2 67.96 -37.70 7.83
CA LYS A 2 67.24 -38.60 6.88
C LYS A 2 68.12 -39.86 6.59
N PRO A 3 67.64 -40.98 6.00
CA PRO A 3 66.68 -41.10 4.87
C PRO A 3 65.63 -42.25 4.97
N GLU A 4 64.44 -42.08 4.38
CA GLU A 4 63.92 -42.53 3.05
C GLU A 4 63.80 -44.04 2.80
N THR A 5 62.59 -44.48 2.43
CA THR A 5 62.37 -45.30 1.21
C THR A 5 60.93 -45.22 0.72
N LYS A 6 60.80 -45.10 -0.61
CA LYS A 6 59.59 -44.77 -1.39
C LYS A 6 58.74 -46.01 -1.69
N ALA A 7 57.41 -45.88 -1.61
CA ALA A 7 56.45 -46.88 -2.10
C ALA A 7 56.01 -46.56 -3.55
N LYS A 8 55.98 -47.60 -4.39
CA LYS A 8 55.59 -47.56 -5.81
C LYS A 8 54.08 -47.67 -6.00
N ASN A 9 53.60 -46.91 -6.98
CA ASN A 9 52.21 -46.78 -7.44
C ASN A 9 51.87 -47.91 -8.44
N VAL A 10 50.75 -48.62 -8.25
CA VAL A 10 50.22 -49.60 -9.23
C VAL A 10 48.74 -49.30 -9.47
N LYS A 11 48.40 -48.98 -10.73
CA LYS A 11 47.01 -48.80 -11.22
C LYS A 11 46.40 -50.16 -11.57
N PRO A 12 45.10 -50.41 -11.29
CA PRO A 12 44.41 -51.59 -11.78
C PRO A 12 43.84 -51.42 -13.19
N ARG A 13 43.86 -52.53 -13.93
CA ARG A 13 43.43 -52.75 -15.32
C ARG A 13 41.92 -52.98 -15.36
N ILE A 14 41.20 -52.20 -16.17
CA ILE A 14 39.74 -52.33 -16.38
C ILE A 14 39.49 -53.35 -17.50
N GLU A 15 38.72 -54.40 -17.20
CA GLU A 15 38.19 -55.37 -18.16
C GLU A 15 37.13 -54.75 -19.07
N ARG A 16 37.16 -55.11 -20.36
CA ARG A 16 36.14 -54.72 -21.35
C ARG A 16 35.12 -55.85 -21.51
N ASN A 17 33.84 -55.53 -21.29
CA ASN A 17 32.72 -56.41 -21.66
C ASN A 17 32.23 -56.14 -23.10
N PRO A 18 31.66 -57.15 -23.80
CA PRO A 18 31.35 -57.08 -25.22
C PRO A 18 30.03 -56.34 -25.53
N LYS A 19 30.02 -55.57 -26.62
CA LYS A 19 28.84 -54.84 -27.14
C LYS A 19 27.82 -55.82 -27.73
N LYS A 20 26.59 -55.78 -27.21
CA LYS A 20 25.40 -56.47 -27.74
C LYS A 20 24.77 -55.60 -28.85
N LYS A 21 24.64 -56.15 -30.06
CA LYS A 21 24.07 -55.51 -31.26
C LYS A 21 22.54 -55.57 -31.17
N GLY A 22 21.88 -54.44 -30.90
CA GLY A 22 20.42 -54.32 -30.78
C GLY A 22 19.78 -53.70 -32.02
N ASN A 23 18.71 -54.32 -32.53
CA ASN A 23 17.98 -53.97 -33.75
C ASN A 23 17.44 -52.53 -33.75
N SER A 24 18.01 -51.67 -34.60
CA SER A 24 17.65 -50.25 -34.75
C SER A 24 16.37 -49.98 -35.56
N THR A 25 15.68 -51.01 -36.07
CA THR A 25 14.48 -50.84 -36.92
C THR A 25 13.19 -50.63 -36.11
N LEU A 26 13.10 -51.16 -34.89
CA LEU A 26 11.91 -51.03 -34.04
C LEU A 26 11.79 -49.64 -33.38
N ILE A 27 12.92 -49.00 -33.05
CA ILE A 27 12.95 -47.68 -32.43
C ILE A 27 12.59 -46.58 -33.46
N ILE A 28 13.04 -46.72 -34.71
CA ILE A 28 12.74 -45.74 -35.77
C ILE A 28 11.23 -45.77 -36.13
N ALA A 29 10.62 -46.97 -36.15
CA ALA A 29 9.18 -47.10 -36.39
C ALA A 29 8.33 -46.49 -35.25
N ALA A 30 8.73 -46.68 -33.98
CA ALA A 30 8.01 -46.11 -32.85
C ALA A 30 8.08 -44.56 -32.80
N VAL A 31 9.23 -43.98 -33.14
CA VAL A 31 9.40 -42.52 -33.18
C VAL A 31 8.59 -41.88 -34.32
N ALA A 32 8.51 -42.55 -35.48
CA ALA A 32 7.70 -42.06 -36.61
C ALA A 32 6.19 -42.04 -36.29
N VAL A 33 5.67 -43.03 -35.56
CA VAL A 33 4.26 -43.09 -35.16
C VAL A 33 3.92 -42.00 -34.14
N ILE A 34 4.82 -41.71 -33.19
CA ILE A 34 4.62 -40.66 -32.19
C ILE A 34 4.63 -39.26 -32.85
N LEU A 35 5.54 -39.04 -33.81
CA LEU A 35 5.59 -37.79 -34.57
C LEU A 35 4.34 -37.58 -35.43
N LEU A 36 3.84 -38.64 -36.09
CA LEU A 36 2.61 -38.56 -36.87
C LEU A 36 1.37 -38.34 -35.99
N ALA A 37 1.33 -38.93 -34.79
CA ALA A 37 0.27 -38.68 -33.81
C ALA A 37 0.31 -37.24 -33.26
N ALA A 38 1.50 -36.68 -33.03
CA ALA A 38 1.66 -35.29 -32.58
C ALA A 38 1.28 -34.28 -33.67
N ILE A 39 1.60 -34.56 -34.93
CA ILE A 39 1.19 -33.74 -36.07
C ILE A 39 -0.33 -33.83 -36.28
N ALA A 40 -0.92 -35.03 -36.19
CA ALA A 40 -2.37 -35.21 -36.25
C ALA A 40 -3.08 -34.49 -35.10
N TYR A 41 -2.56 -34.56 -33.88
CA TYR A 41 -3.09 -33.82 -32.74
C TYR A 41 -3.03 -32.30 -32.96
N ALA A 42 -1.90 -31.77 -33.44
CA ALA A 42 -1.74 -30.35 -33.71
C ALA A 42 -2.66 -29.84 -34.84
N VAL A 43 -2.92 -30.67 -35.86
CA VAL A 43 -3.84 -30.35 -36.97
C VAL A 43 -5.31 -30.48 -36.53
N MET A 44 -5.64 -31.40 -35.62
CA MET A 44 -7.01 -31.56 -35.10
C MET A 44 -7.34 -30.60 -33.94
N SER A 45 -6.34 -30.06 -33.23
CA SER A 45 -6.52 -29.02 -32.21
C SER A 45 -6.38 -27.59 -32.75
N GLY A 46 -6.06 -27.44 -34.04
CA GLY A 46 -5.78 -26.17 -34.69
C GLY A 46 -6.97 -25.62 -35.49
N ASN A 47 -8.09 -25.32 -34.84
CA ASN A 47 -9.00 -24.26 -35.34
C ASN A 47 -9.99 -23.81 -34.26
N SER A 48 -9.54 -22.91 -33.39
CA SER A 48 -10.41 -21.98 -32.67
C SER A 48 -9.62 -20.70 -32.48
N GLN A 49 -9.77 -19.78 -33.42
CA GLN A 49 -9.38 -18.39 -33.25
C GLN A 49 -10.03 -17.86 -31.97
N PRO A 50 -9.30 -17.17 -31.06
CA PRO A 50 -9.94 -16.36 -30.04
C PRO A 50 -10.72 -15.27 -30.76
N GLN A 51 -12.05 -15.37 -30.73
CA GLN A 51 -12.92 -14.28 -31.11
C GLN A 51 -12.62 -13.13 -30.16
N GLU A 52 -12.04 -12.05 -30.69
CA GLU A 52 -11.88 -10.77 -30.01
C GLU A 52 -13.25 -10.34 -29.48
N THR A 53 -13.51 -10.54 -28.20
CA THR A 53 -14.67 -9.96 -27.54
C THR A 53 -14.42 -8.47 -27.49
N LYS A 54 -15.00 -7.76 -28.47
CA LYS A 54 -15.17 -6.32 -28.51
C LYS A 54 -15.67 -5.88 -27.12
N LYS A 55 -14.78 -5.32 -26.29
CA LYS A 55 -15.14 -4.70 -25.01
C LYS A 55 -16.20 -3.66 -25.33
N THR A 56 -17.43 -3.91 -24.91
CA THR A 56 -18.53 -2.96 -25.07
C THR A 56 -18.11 -1.67 -24.38
N ALA A 57 -18.13 -0.55 -25.10
CA ALA A 57 -17.79 0.75 -24.52
C ALA A 57 -18.79 1.06 -23.40
N VAL A 58 -18.29 1.39 -22.21
CA VAL A 58 -19.12 1.76 -21.06
C VAL A 58 -19.69 3.16 -21.29
N SER A 59 -20.98 3.35 -21.07
CA SER A 59 -21.66 4.65 -21.22
C SER A 59 -21.43 5.57 -20.02
N LEU A 60 -21.54 6.88 -20.21
CA LEU A 60 -21.43 7.85 -19.10
C LEU A 60 -22.48 7.61 -18.02
N LYS A 61 -23.69 7.22 -18.41
CA LYS A 61 -24.76 6.84 -17.47
C LYS A 61 -24.35 5.66 -16.58
N GLU A 62 -23.69 4.64 -17.14
CA GLU A 62 -23.18 3.50 -16.37
C GLU A 62 -22.03 3.92 -15.44
N VAL A 63 -21.11 4.76 -15.90
CA VAL A 63 -20.02 5.27 -15.07
C VAL A 63 -20.54 6.13 -13.92
N ARG A 64 -21.48 7.03 -14.20
CA ARG A 64 -22.18 7.82 -13.19
C ARG A 64 -22.86 6.92 -12.17
N ALA A 65 -23.61 5.91 -12.61
CA ALA A 65 -24.26 4.96 -11.69
C ALA A 65 -23.24 4.20 -10.81
N GLN A 66 -22.08 3.84 -11.38
CA GLN A 66 -21.00 3.19 -10.62
C GLN A 66 -20.33 4.13 -9.60
N ILE A 67 -20.23 5.42 -9.92
CA ILE A 67 -19.72 6.44 -8.99
C ILE A 67 -20.77 6.72 -7.91
N ASP A 68 -22.04 6.90 -8.27
CA ASP A 68 -23.15 7.11 -7.34
C ASP A 68 -23.30 5.93 -6.36
N ALA A 69 -23.14 4.70 -6.84
CA ALA A 69 -23.19 3.50 -5.99
C ALA A 69 -22.02 3.41 -5.00
N GLU A 70 -20.83 3.88 -5.38
CA GLU A 70 -19.61 3.80 -4.56
C GLU A 70 -19.47 5.00 -3.61
N TYR A 71 -19.72 6.20 -4.11
CA TYR A 71 -19.45 7.46 -3.42
C TYR A 71 -20.71 8.12 -2.88
N GLY A 72 -21.91 7.84 -3.42
CA GLY A 72 -23.18 8.42 -2.96
C GLY A 72 -23.56 8.11 -1.50
N LYS A 73 -22.84 7.16 -0.92
CA LYS A 73 -22.92 6.74 0.47
C LYS A 73 -22.03 7.56 1.43
N LYS A 74 -21.08 8.35 0.89
CA LYS A 74 -20.07 9.13 1.63
C LYS A 74 -20.54 10.55 1.97
N GLY A 75 -21.54 11.07 1.28
CA GLY A 75 -22.11 12.39 1.54
C GLY A 75 -23.26 12.71 0.60
N SER A 76 -23.97 13.80 0.88
CA SER A 76 -24.93 14.34 -0.07
C SER A 76 -24.19 14.84 -1.31
N GLY A 77 -24.57 14.33 -2.48
CA GLY A 77 -23.99 14.78 -3.74
C GLY A 77 -24.25 16.27 -3.97
N THR A 78 -23.35 16.91 -4.71
CA THR A 78 -23.62 18.24 -5.28
C THR A 78 -24.90 18.25 -6.11
N ASN A 79 -25.43 19.45 -6.38
CA ASN A 79 -26.65 19.67 -7.19
C ASN A 79 -26.40 19.44 -8.69
N THR A 80 -25.83 18.28 -9.04
CA THR A 80 -25.50 17.92 -10.40
C THR A 80 -26.75 17.48 -11.14
N PRO A 81 -27.05 18.05 -12.31
CA PRO A 81 -28.15 17.60 -13.14
C PRO A 81 -28.06 16.11 -13.48
N ALA A 82 -29.18 15.51 -13.87
CA ALA A 82 -29.20 14.15 -14.37
C ALA A 82 -28.22 13.99 -15.54
N VAL A 83 -27.50 12.87 -15.55
CA VAL A 83 -26.50 12.55 -16.58
C VAL A 83 -27.12 12.54 -17.98
N ARG A 84 -26.40 13.16 -18.93
CA ARG A 84 -26.79 13.25 -20.34
C ARG A 84 -25.62 12.89 -21.23
N ASP A 85 -25.84 11.97 -22.16
CA ASP A 85 -24.81 11.55 -23.12
C ASP A 85 -24.53 12.62 -24.20
N ASP A 86 -25.42 13.61 -24.36
CA ASP A 86 -25.29 14.76 -25.26
C ASP A 86 -24.83 16.04 -24.54
N TYR A 87 -24.24 15.91 -23.36
CA TYR A 87 -23.85 17.05 -22.54
C TYR A 87 -22.76 17.91 -23.21
N VAL A 88 -23.01 19.21 -23.29
CA VAL A 88 -22.01 20.21 -23.68
C VAL A 88 -21.43 20.80 -22.40
N PRO A 89 -20.12 20.65 -22.15
CA PRO A 89 -19.52 21.17 -20.94
C PRO A 89 -19.52 22.69 -20.91
N VAL A 90 -19.74 23.24 -19.71
CA VAL A 90 -19.63 24.67 -19.40
C VAL A 90 -18.19 25.13 -19.61
N LEU A 91 -17.21 24.29 -19.26
CA LEU A 91 -15.79 24.54 -19.55
C LEU A 91 -15.36 23.74 -20.78
N ALA A 92 -14.83 24.40 -21.79
CA ALA A 92 -14.33 23.70 -22.98
C ALA A 92 -13.14 22.78 -22.61
N PRO A 93 -13.10 21.53 -23.14
CA PRO A 93 -11.95 20.64 -22.96
C PRO A 93 -10.65 21.32 -23.40
N ARG A 94 -9.60 21.20 -22.58
CA ARG A 94 -8.27 21.74 -22.90
C ARG A 94 -7.17 20.84 -22.36
N LYS A 95 -5.96 20.99 -22.91
CA LYS A 95 -4.79 20.28 -22.40
C LYS A 95 -4.49 20.73 -20.96
N ALA A 96 -4.07 19.77 -20.12
CA ALA A 96 -3.62 20.05 -18.77
C ALA A 96 -2.16 20.54 -18.72
N ASP A 97 -1.86 21.66 -19.38
CA ASP A 97 -0.56 22.32 -19.35
C ASP A 97 -0.61 23.55 -18.41
N LYS A 98 0.29 23.60 -17.41
CA LYS A 98 0.34 24.56 -16.28
C LYS A 98 -0.54 24.19 -15.07
N LEU A 99 -0.32 23.00 -14.52
CA LEU A 99 -0.91 22.58 -13.25
C LEU A 99 -0.19 23.25 -12.07
N PRO A 100 -0.91 23.75 -11.06
CA PRO A 100 -0.32 24.32 -9.85
C PRO A 100 0.43 23.28 -9.00
N ASP A 101 1.35 23.74 -8.14
CA ASP A 101 2.21 22.86 -7.33
C ASP A 101 1.43 21.91 -6.41
N TYR A 102 0.26 22.34 -5.89
CA TYR A 102 -0.59 21.50 -5.05
C TYR A 102 -1.16 20.28 -5.80
N VAL A 103 -1.18 20.32 -7.13
CA VAL A 103 -1.58 19.18 -7.99
C VAL A 103 -0.47 18.14 -8.11
N LEU A 104 0.79 18.55 -7.94
CA LEU A 104 1.97 17.69 -8.05
C LEU A 104 2.28 16.93 -6.75
N THR A 105 1.40 17.03 -5.76
CA THR A 105 1.56 16.46 -4.41
C THR A 105 1.53 14.94 -4.41
N ASN A 106 0.74 14.31 -5.28
CA ASN A 106 0.78 12.86 -5.52
C ASN A 106 0.26 12.50 -6.91
N ALA A 107 0.53 11.27 -7.36
CA ALA A 107 0.19 10.81 -8.70
C ALA A 107 -1.32 10.74 -8.96
N MET A 108 -2.14 10.39 -7.96
CA MET A 108 -3.60 10.33 -8.11
C MET A 108 -4.22 11.72 -8.22
N THR A 109 -3.76 12.67 -7.40
CA THR A 109 -4.11 14.08 -7.53
C THR A 109 -3.72 14.60 -8.91
N LEU A 110 -2.49 14.35 -9.35
CA LEU A 110 -2.05 14.73 -10.70
C LEU A 110 -2.93 14.13 -11.81
N GLN A 111 -3.27 12.84 -11.72
CA GLN A 111 -4.13 12.16 -12.69
C GLN A 111 -5.55 12.74 -12.69
N ALA A 112 -6.13 12.97 -11.52
CA ALA A 112 -7.47 13.51 -11.38
C ALA A 112 -7.57 14.93 -11.95
N TYR A 113 -6.63 15.82 -11.62
CA TYR A 113 -6.60 17.17 -12.18
C TYR A 113 -6.38 17.17 -13.69
N LYS A 114 -5.51 16.31 -14.22
CA LYS A 114 -5.33 16.17 -15.67
C LYS A 114 -6.62 15.73 -16.35
N TYR A 115 -7.22 14.66 -15.84
CA TYR A 115 -8.44 14.10 -16.40
C TYR A 115 -9.60 15.09 -16.38
N VAL A 116 -9.83 15.77 -15.26
CA VAL A 116 -10.92 16.75 -15.14
C VAL A 116 -10.72 17.96 -16.05
N THR A 117 -9.46 18.33 -16.32
CA THR A 117 -9.13 19.43 -17.26
C THR A 117 -9.37 19.02 -18.72
N GLU A 118 -9.02 17.77 -19.06
CA GLU A 118 -9.07 17.25 -20.42
C GLU A 118 -10.45 16.69 -20.78
N HIS A 119 -11.25 16.30 -19.79
CA HIS A 119 -12.59 15.71 -19.93
C HIS A 119 -13.65 16.38 -19.03
N PRO A 120 -13.82 17.72 -19.11
CA PRO A 120 -14.84 18.41 -18.33
C PRO A 120 -16.26 17.92 -18.64
N GLU A 121 -16.54 17.43 -19.86
CA GLU A 121 -17.82 16.84 -20.22
C GLU A 121 -18.20 15.63 -19.35
N VAL A 122 -17.22 14.87 -18.86
CA VAL A 122 -17.43 13.76 -17.93
C VAL A 122 -17.57 14.29 -16.50
N ALA A 123 -16.63 15.11 -16.04
CA ALA A 123 -16.58 15.59 -14.65
C ALA A 123 -17.73 16.54 -14.28
N GLU A 124 -18.34 17.23 -15.24
CA GLU A 124 -19.53 18.05 -15.03
C GLU A 124 -20.82 17.22 -14.96
N GLN A 125 -20.75 15.95 -15.34
CA GLN A 125 -21.84 14.98 -15.29
C GLN A 125 -21.69 14.00 -14.13
N ILE A 126 -20.76 14.26 -13.21
CA ILE A 126 -20.52 13.47 -11.99
C ILE A 126 -20.73 14.40 -10.78
N PRO A 127 -21.45 13.98 -9.74
CA PRO A 127 -21.61 14.80 -8.56
C PRO A 127 -20.39 14.61 -7.68
N CYS A 128 -20.07 15.61 -6.88
CA CYS A 128 -19.11 15.40 -5.81
C CYS A 128 -19.86 14.92 -4.57
N TYR A 129 -19.52 13.74 -4.06
CA TYR A 129 -20.09 13.17 -2.85
C TYR A 129 -19.25 13.41 -1.60
N CYS A 130 -18.31 14.36 -1.64
CA CYS A 130 -17.44 14.67 -0.50
C CYS A 130 -18.19 15.22 0.72
N GLY A 131 -19.48 15.55 0.58
CA GLY A 131 -20.30 16.11 1.63
C GLY A 131 -20.16 17.63 1.78
N CYS A 132 -19.20 18.26 1.10
CA CYS A 132 -19.00 19.70 1.11
C CYS A 132 -19.89 20.44 0.09
N GLY A 133 -20.79 19.77 -0.63
CA GLY A 133 -21.46 20.31 -1.83
C GLY A 133 -22.31 21.59 -1.66
N GLN A 134 -22.54 22.05 -0.43
CA GLN A 134 -23.17 23.36 -0.13
C GLN A 134 -22.17 24.48 0.19
N HIS A 135 -20.89 24.16 0.23
CA HIS A 135 -19.78 25.09 0.47
C HIS A 135 -19.03 25.33 -0.85
N GLY A 136 -18.72 26.59 -1.13
CA GLY A 136 -17.81 26.94 -2.21
C GLY A 136 -16.37 27.10 -1.73
N SER A 137 -15.43 26.98 -2.65
CA SER A 137 -14.02 27.37 -2.48
C SER A 137 -13.77 28.85 -2.74
N GLU A 138 -12.53 29.29 -2.53
CA GLU A 138 -12.04 30.59 -2.98
C GLU A 138 -12.20 30.78 -4.49
N ALA A 139 -11.90 29.75 -5.29
CA ALA A 139 -12.03 29.79 -6.75
C ALA A 139 -13.50 29.91 -7.23
N SER A 140 -14.47 29.58 -6.38
CA SER A 140 -15.90 29.68 -6.69
C SER A 140 -16.58 30.94 -6.13
N ASP A 141 -15.84 31.84 -5.49
CA ASP A 141 -16.36 32.98 -4.72
C ASP A 141 -17.33 32.54 -3.61
N GLY A 142 -17.07 31.38 -3.00
CA GLY A 142 -17.93 30.80 -1.94
C GLY A 142 -19.26 30.23 -2.43
N ARG A 143 -19.47 30.11 -3.75
CA ARG A 143 -20.69 29.51 -4.31
C ARG A 143 -20.63 27.98 -4.25
N PRO A 144 -21.75 27.30 -3.94
CA PRO A 144 -21.80 25.84 -3.91
C PRO A 144 -21.30 25.19 -5.21
N HIS A 145 -20.49 24.15 -5.09
CA HIS A 145 -20.05 23.34 -6.24
C HIS A 145 -21.24 22.61 -6.87
N ARG A 146 -21.33 22.62 -8.21
CA ARG A 146 -22.46 22.04 -8.94
C ARG A 146 -22.22 20.58 -9.30
N PHE A 147 -20.97 20.19 -9.51
CA PHE A 147 -20.53 18.87 -9.95
C PHE A 147 -19.05 18.68 -9.61
N LEU A 148 -18.53 17.48 -9.84
CA LEU A 148 -17.17 17.08 -9.52
C LEU A 148 -16.13 18.05 -10.08
N ARG A 149 -16.28 18.49 -11.33
CA ARG A 149 -15.35 19.44 -11.97
C ARG A 149 -15.09 20.70 -11.13
N ASP A 150 -16.13 21.27 -10.50
CA ASP A 150 -16.00 22.51 -9.71
C ASP A 150 -15.06 22.36 -8.51
N CYS A 151 -14.77 21.13 -8.06
CA CYS A 151 -13.80 20.87 -7.00
C CYS A 151 -12.34 21.01 -7.47
N PHE A 152 -12.10 20.99 -8.78
CA PHE A 152 -10.78 21.00 -9.40
C PHE A 152 -10.52 22.28 -10.19
N ILE A 153 -11.54 22.78 -10.90
CA ILE A 153 -11.42 23.89 -11.84
C ILE A 153 -12.78 24.59 -12.03
N ASN A 154 -12.78 25.92 -11.98
CA ASN A 154 -14.00 26.73 -12.10
C ASN A 154 -14.39 27.04 -13.57
N ASP A 155 -15.51 27.74 -13.77
CA ASP A 155 -16.02 28.12 -15.11
C ASP A 155 -15.06 29.01 -15.92
N LYS A 156 -14.12 29.70 -15.26
CA LYS A 156 -13.10 30.52 -15.91
C LYS A 156 -11.85 29.72 -16.28
N GLY A 157 -11.78 28.44 -15.89
CA GLY A 157 -10.62 27.58 -16.10
C GLY A 157 -9.52 27.75 -15.04
N GLU A 158 -9.82 28.41 -13.91
CA GLU A 158 -8.90 28.61 -12.79
C GLU A 158 -8.93 27.38 -11.89
N TYR A 159 -7.75 26.83 -11.56
CA TYR A 159 -7.64 25.64 -10.72
C TYR A 159 -7.93 25.94 -9.27
N ASP A 160 -8.60 24.99 -8.65
CA ASP A 160 -9.01 25.00 -7.26
C ASP A 160 -8.21 23.95 -6.49
N ASN A 161 -7.69 24.28 -5.30
CA ASN A 161 -6.97 23.31 -4.47
C ASN A 161 -7.91 22.41 -3.66
N HIS A 162 -9.22 22.68 -3.68
CA HIS A 162 -10.21 21.95 -2.88
C HIS A 162 -10.15 20.44 -3.08
N ALA A 163 -10.12 19.97 -4.34
CA ALA A 163 -10.02 18.54 -4.63
C ALA A 163 -8.68 17.91 -4.21
N SER A 164 -7.58 18.66 -4.16
CA SER A 164 -6.27 18.12 -3.77
C SER A 164 -6.20 17.64 -2.32
N PHE A 165 -7.18 18.00 -1.49
CA PHE A 165 -7.31 17.57 -0.10
C PHE A 165 -8.53 16.66 0.14
N CYS A 166 -9.14 16.15 -0.93
CA CYS A 166 -10.39 15.39 -0.83
C CYS A 166 -10.34 14.09 -1.63
N ASP A 167 -10.16 12.98 -0.93
CA ASP A 167 -10.10 11.64 -1.52
C ASP A 167 -11.38 11.24 -2.24
N VAL A 168 -12.51 11.83 -1.86
CA VAL A 168 -13.78 11.63 -2.57
C VAL A 168 -13.69 12.28 -3.95
N CYS A 169 -13.31 13.55 -4.03
CA CYS A 169 -13.13 14.24 -5.32
C CYS A 169 -12.11 13.52 -6.21
N ILE A 170 -10.93 13.19 -5.66
CA ILE A 170 -9.87 12.49 -6.39
C ILE A 170 -10.34 11.11 -6.85
N GLY A 171 -10.99 10.36 -5.96
CA GLY A 171 -11.49 9.02 -6.25
C GLY A 171 -12.56 9.00 -7.35
N GLU A 172 -13.53 9.91 -7.28
CA GLU A 172 -14.58 10.04 -8.30
C GLU A 172 -13.97 10.36 -9.67
N ALA A 173 -12.99 11.27 -9.73
CA ALA A 173 -12.30 11.64 -10.96
C ALA A 173 -11.47 10.50 -11.53
N VAL A 174 -10.73 9.77 -10.69
CA VAL A 174 -9.93 8.61 -11.12
C VAL A 174 -10.83 7.46 -11.57
N LYS A 175 -11.99 7.26 -10.94
CA LYS A 175 -12.95 6.24 -11.36
C LYS A 175 -13.58 6.57 -12.71
N ALA A 176 -13.92 7.84 -12.91
CA ALA A 176 -14.37 8.34 -14.20
C ALA A 176 -13.31 8.10 -15.29
N MET A 177 -12.06 8.47 -15.00
CA MET A 177 -10.91 8.25 -15.89
C MET A 177 -10.71 6.78 -16.27
N LYS A 178 -10.78 5.86 -15.31
CA LYS A 178 -10.61 4.43 -15.58
C LYS A 178 -11.72 3.87 -16.47
N SER A 179 -12.91 4.43 -16.38
CA SER A 179 -14.10 3.93 -17.08
C SER A 179 -14.30 4.59 -18.45
N LEU A 180 -13.92 5.86 -18.57
CA LEU A 180 -13.99 6.70 -19.76
C LEU A 180 -12.64 7.42 -20.00
N PRO A 181 -11.56 6.70 -20.35
CA PRO A 181 -10.23 7.31 -20.49
C PRO A 181 -10.16 8.36 -21.60
N ASP A 182 -11.04 8.26 -22.60
CA ASP A 182 -11.09 9.16 -23.76
C ASP A 182 -12.29 10.14 -23.71
N GLY A 183 -13.01 10.22 -22.57
CA GLY A 183 -14.22 11.05 -22.41
C GLY A 183 -15.53 10.35 -22.77
N ILE A 184 -16.64 11.10 -22.89
CA ILE A 184 -17.95 10.54 -23.24
C ILE A 184 -17.87 9.95 -24.66
N PRO A 185 -18.18 8.65 -24.85
CA PRO A 185 -18.27 8.08 -26.18
C PRO A 185 -19.51 8.66 -26.86
N LYS A 186 -19.37 9.60 -27.81
CA LYS A 186 -20.49 10.34 -28.44
C LYS A 186 -21.52 9.41 -29.12
N PRO A 187 -22.81 9.38 -28.69
CA PRO A 187 -23.85 8.69 -29.44
C PRO A 187 -25.15 9.51 -29.56
N GLY A 188 -25.94 9.29 -30.62
CA GLY A 188 -27.27 9.88 -30.75
C GLY A 188 -28.24 9.40 -29.66
N ALA A 189 -28.47 10.26 -28.66
CA ALA A 189 -29.66 10.55 -27.83
C ALA A 189 -30.61 9.42 -27.30
N SER A 190 -30.99 9.54 -26.01
CA SER A 190 -32.23 9.10 -25.28
C SER A 190 -32.02 8.05 -24.17
N ALA A 191 -32.65 8.01 -22.99
CA ALA A 191 -33.59 8.87 -22.23
C ALA A 191 -33.65 8.40 -20.74
N VAL A 192 -33.76 9.37 -19.82
CA VAL A 192 -34.72 9.55 -18.70
C VAL A 192 -34.94 8.51 -17.56
N GLU A 193 -35.07 9.09 -16.35
CA GLU A 193 -35.88 8.77 -15.14
C GLU A 193 -35.25 8.25 -13.81
N ASN A 194 -35.64 8.94 -12.72
CA ASN A 194 -35.27 8.94 -11.28
C ASN A 194 -36.43 8.30 -10.44
N PRO A 195 -36.42 8.20 -9.08
CA PRO A 195 -35.36 8.05 -8.05
C PRO A 195 -35.71 7.02 -6.91
N GLY A 196 -34.76 6.75 -5.98
CA GLY A 196 -35.06 6.20 -4.62
C GLY A 196 -33.84 5.68 -3.83
N THR A 197 -33.49 6.31 -2.69
CA THR A 197 -32.33 6.04 -1.78
C THR A 197 -32.65 4.99 -0.68
N PRO A 198 -31.70 4.12 -0.18
CA PRO A 198 -31.02 4.34 1.14
C PRO A 198 -29.64 3.64 1.45
N VAL A 199 -28.80 4.29 2.31
CA VAL A 199 -27.91 3.85 3.46
C VAL A 199 -26.70 2.84 3.31
N THR A 200 -25.63 3.06 4.11
CA THR A 200 -24.22 2.51 4.07
C THR A 200 -23.81 1.65 5.30
N GLN A 201 -22.85 0.71 5.15
CA GLN A 201 -22.21 -0.15 6.19
C GLN A 201 -20.67 -0.29 5.99
N THR A 202 -19.91 -0.59 7.08
CA THR A 202 -18.44 -0.82 7.18
C THR A 202 -17.96 -2.10 6.44
N PRO A 203 -16.73 -2.16 5.88
CA PRO A 203 -16.22 -3.35 5.20
C PRO A 203 -15.96 -4.51 6.16
N ASP A 204 -16.42 -5.72 5.80
CA ASP A 204 -16.17 -6.95 6.55
C ASP A 204 -14.75 -7.49 6.26
N LEU A 205 -13.88 -7.50 7.28
CA LEU A 205 -12.50 -8.00 7.21
C LEU A 205 -12.33 -9.38 7.86
N SER A 206 -13.42 -10.01 8.32
CA SER A 206 -13.38 -11.24 9.14
C SER A 206 -12.77 -12.44 8.41
N GLY A 207 -12.82 -12.45 7.07
CA GLY A 207 -12.29 -13.55 6.24
C GLY A 207 -10.84 -13.37 5.75
N LEU A 208 -10.15 -12.30 6.10
CA LEU A 208 -8.75 -12.06 5.69
C LEU A 208 -7.82 -12.39 6.86
N GLU A 209 -6.54 -12.71 6.63
CA GLU A 209 -5.52 -12.90 7.69
C GLU A 209 -4.15 -12.44 7.18
N LEU A 210 -3.33 -11.84 8.06
CA LEU A 210 -1.93 -11.57 7.75
C LEU A 210 -1.11 -12.87 7.84
N PRO A 211 -0.08 -13.03 7.01
CA PRO A 211 0.77 -14.21 7.07
C PRO A 211 1.74 -14.10 8.26
N ASP A 212 2.14 -15.25 8.80
CA ASP A 212 2.99 -15.31 10.00
C ASP A 212 4.33 -14.59 9.87
N ASN A 213 4.86 -14.45 8.64
CA ASN A 213 6.11 -13.77 8.35
C ASN A 213 5.95 -12.25 8.10
N PHE A 214 4.74 -11.71 8.23
CA PHE A 214 4.45 -10.28 8.05
C PHE A 214 3.18 -9.86 8.81
N LYS A 215 3.21 -10.05 10.14
CA LYS A 215 2.10 -9.69 11.04
C LYS A 215 2.43 -8.55 12.01
N SER A 216 3.70 -8.13 12.08
CA SER A 216 4.19 -7.10 12.98
C SER A 216 5.30 -6.25 12.36
N LEU A 217 5.67 -5.18 13.05
CA LEU A 217 6.84 -4.37 12.68
C LEU A 217 8.13 -5.22 12.70
N SER A 218 8.32 -6.06 13.72
CA SER A 218 9.48 -6.96 13.79
C SER A 218 9.57 -7.89 12.59
N ASP A 219 8.45 -8.45 12.15
CA ASP A 219 8.42 -9.36 11.01
C ASP A 219 8.72 -8.62 9.71
N GLY A 220 8.11 -7.46 9.50
CA GLY A 220 8.41 -6.62 8.34
C GLY A 220 9.88 -6.18 8.29
N LEU A 221 10.48 -5.80 9.42
CA LEU A 221 11.89 -5.41 9.50
C LEU A 221 12.87 -6.55 9.18
N LYS A 222 12.46 -7.83 9.30
CA LYS A 222 13.27 -8.98 8.86
C LYS A 222 13.33 -9.07 7.33
N LEU A 223 12.35 -8.48 6.64
CA LEU A 223 12.25 -8.43 5.17
C LEU A 223 12.92 -7.18 4.58
N VAL A 224 13.28 -6.21 5.42
CA VAL A 224 13.89 -4.93 5.01
C VAL A 224 15.41 -4.99 5.20
N PRO A 225 16.22 -4.57 4.21
CA PRO A 225 17.68 -4.45 4.37
C PRO A 225 18.07 -3.44 5.46
N GLN A 226 19.20 -3.65 6.12
CA GLN A 226 19.74 -2.70 7.10
C GLN A 226 19.99 -1.30 6.52
N GLY A 227 20.00 -0.28 7.39
CA GLY A 227 20.38 1.09 7.04
C GLY A 227 19.21 2.08 6.91
N ILE A 228 17.99 1.64 7.24
CA ILE A 228 16.83 2.52 7.36
C ILE A 228 16.96 3.47 8.56
N THR A 229 16.38 4.66 8.45
CA THR A 229 16.30 5.68 9.51
C THR A 229 15.00 5.58 10.29
N TRP A 230 13.91 5.14 9.65
CA TRP A 230 12.65 4.85 10.32
C TRP A 230 11.86 3.78 9.55
N ALA A 231 10.94 3.13 10.25
CA ALA A 231 9.90 2.31 9.67
C ALA A 231 8.63 2.40 10.51
N TYR A 232 7.47 2.29 9.90
CA TYR A 232 6.22 2.00 10.60
C TYR A 232 5.51 0.81 9.98
N PHE A 233 4.70 0.16 10.80
CA PHE A 233 3.80 -0.91 10.44
C PHE A 233 2.39 -0.57 10.92
N ALA A 234 1.41 -0.83 10.08
CA ALA A 234 0.01 -0.63 10.39
C ALA A 234 -0.80 -1.88 9.98
N ASN A 235 -1.76 -2.26 10.82
CA ASN A 235 -2.55 -3.47 10.71
C ASN A 235 -4.03 -3.17 10.98
N LEU A 236 -4.83 -3.09 9.90
CA LEU A 236 -6.25 -2.72 9.98
C LEU A 236 -7.09 -3.68 10.83
N LYS A 237 -6.61 -4.89 11.11
CA LYS A 237 -7.34 -5.89 11.89
C LYS A 237 -7.28 -5.65 13.39
N GLN A 238 -6.27 -4.92 13.87
CA GLN A 238 -6.14 -4.61 15.29
C GLN A 238 -7.06 -3.45 15.70
N GLY A 239 -7.39 -2.56 14.76
CA GLY A 239 -8.41 -1.54 14.92
C GLY A 239 -8.13 -0.60 16.08
N THR A 240 -6.90 -0.13 16.23
CA THR A 240 -6.50 0.88 17.23
C THR A 240 -7.01 2.27 16.88
N GLY A 241 -7.29 2.53 15.60
CA GLY A 241 -8.03 3.70 15.11
C GLY A 241 -7.24 4.61 14.19
N ILE A 242 -5.90 4.47 14.11
CA ILE A 242 -5.04 5.29 13.25
C ILE A 242 -4.51 4.55 12.02
N GLU A 243 -4.68 3.22 11.96
CA GLU A 243 -4.11 2.41 10.90
C GLU A 243 -4.66 2.80 9.53
N GLN A 244 -5.93 3.19 9.46
CA GLN A 244 -6.58 3.62 8.21
C GLN A 244 -5.98 4.92 7.65
N GLU A 245 -5.54 5.83 8.51
CA GLU A 245 -4.90 7.08 8.11
C GLU A 245 -3.40 6.88 7.82
N SER A 246 -2.83 5.81 8.38
CA SER A 246 -1.41 5.46 8.23
C SER A 246 -1.14 4.49 7.09
N MET A 247 -2.17 4.11 6.33
CA MET A 247 -2.08 3.12 5.25
C MET A 247 -2.74 3.63 3.99
N GLU A 248 -2.14 3.30 2.85
CA GLU A 248 -2.86 3.39 1.59
C GLU A 248 -4.08 2.46 1.63
N PRO A 249 -5.26 2.89 1.15
CA PRO A 249 -6.48 2.08 1.22
C PRO A 249 -6.42 0.86 0.30
N VAL A 250 -5.60 0.91 -0.75
CA VAL A 250 -5.39 -0.15 -1.74
C VAL A 250 -3.93 -0.20 -2.17
N ASP A 251 -3.48 -1.39 -2.57
CA ASP A 251 -2.18 -1.59 -3.17
C ASP A 251 -2.13 -0.99 -4.59
N PHE A 252 -0.96 -1.10 -5.23
CA PHE A 252 -0.75 -0.65 -6.60
C PHE A 252 -1.77 -1.24 -7.61
N TYR A 253 -2.34 -2.41 -7.32
CA TYR A 253 -3.29 -3.11 -8.18
C TYR A 253 -4.74 -2.80 -7.83
N GLY A 254 -4.99 -1.87 -6.90
CA GLY A 254 -6.32 -1.51 -6.43
C GLY A 254 -6.93 -2.54 -5.48
N VAL A 255 -6.12 -3.41 -4.87
CA VAL A 255 -6.58 -4.42 -3.92
C VAL A 255 -6.47 -3.85 -2.49
N PRO A 256 -7.52 -3.93 -1.66
CA PRO A 256 -7.48 -3.42 -0.29
C PRO A 256 -6.30 -3.97 0.51
N ILE A 257 -5.55 -3.09 1.16
CA ILE A 257 -4.45 -3.44 2.05
C ILE A 257 -5.02 -3.70 3.44
N VAL A 258 -4.58 -4.78 4.09
CA VAL A 258 -4.93 -5.12 5.47
C VAL A 258 -3.75 -5.01 6.43
N GLY A 259 -2.52 -5.01 5.91
CA GLY A 259 -1.32 -4.63 6.65
C GLY A 259 -0.26 -3.99 5.75
N MET A 260 0.45 -3.00 6.26
CA MET A 260 1.47 -2.28 5.51
C MET A 260 2.69 -2.01 6.37
N LEU A 261 3.87 -2.18 5.81
CA LEU A 261 5.11 -1.61 6.33
C LEU A 261 5.62 -0.56 5.35
N ASN A 262 6.01 0.59 5.87
CA ASN A 262 6.76 1.60 5.11
C ASN A 262 8.03 1.96 5.86
N SER A 263 9.12 2.24 5.15
CA SER A 263 10.43 2.53 5.72
C SER A 263 11.26 3.42 4.81
N GLU A 264 12.19 4.19 5.38
CA GLU A 264 13.03 5.12 4.63
C GLU A 264 14.51 4.96 5.00
N TYR A 265 15.40 5.21 4.07
CA TYR A 265 16.86 5.25 4.25
C TYR A 265 17.39 6.67 4.29
N GLN A 266 18.62 6.81 4.81
CA GLN A 266 19.37 8.06 4.70
C GLN A 266 19.62 8.39 3.22
N GLY A 267 18.89 9.38 2.69
CA GLY A 267 18.92 9.78 1.28
C GLY A 267 17.56 9.75 0.58
N GLY A 268 16.49 9.34 1.26
CA GLY A 268 15.11 9.45 0.77
C GLY A 268 14.61 8.26 -0.05
N SER A 269 15.43 7.23 -0.29
CA SER A 269 14.92 5.95 -0.81
C SER A 269 14.09 5.25 0.26
N TRP A 270 13.05 4.52 -0.13
CA TRP A 270 12.08 3.92 0.79
C TRP A 270 11.66 2.53 0.32
N ILE A 271 11.19 1.69 1.23
CA ILE A 271 10.60 0.37 0.95
C ILE A 271 9.19 0.34 1.51
N GLU A 272 8.25 -0.12 0.68
CA GLU A 272 6.88 -0.40 1.12
C GLU A 272 6.50 -1.86 0.86
N LEU A 273 5.90 -2.48 1.86
CA LEU A 273 5.43 -3.86 1.84
C LEU A 273 3.93 -3.88 2.13
N HIS A 274 3.13 -4.43 1.22
CA HIS A 274 1.67 -4.52 1.38
C HIS A 274 1.21 -5.94 1.57
N ASP A 275 0.29 -6.17 2.49
CA ASP A 275 -0.47 -7.41 2.57
C ASP A 275 -1.95 -7.13 2.33
N VAL A 276 -2.56 -7.91 1.43
CA VAL A 276 -3.97 -7.77 1.01
C VAL A 276 -4.84 -8.94 1.48
N GLY A 277 -4.34 -9.75 2.42
CA GLY A 277 -5.05 -10.86 3.05
C GLY A 277 -5.11 -12.15 2.22
N LYS A 278 -4.61 -12.15 0.98
CA LYS A 278 -4.68 -13.30 0.07
C LYS A 278 -3.54 -13.32 -0.95
N THR A 279 -3.15 -14.52 -1.38
CA THR A 279 -2.19 -14.69 -2.47
C THR A 279 -2.88 -14.38 -3.79
N ASN A 280 -2.32 -13.49 -4.61
CA ASN A 280 -2.92 -13.12 -5.89
C ASN A 280 -2.06 -13.64 -7.06
N ALA A 281 -2.28 -14.89 -7.46
CA ALA A 281 -1.50 -15.56 -8.51
C ALA A 281 -1.55 -14.89 -9.90
N ASN A 282 -2.46 -13.92 -10.11
CA ASN A 282 -2.68 -13.25 -11.39
C ASN A 282 -2.01 -11.89 -11.51
N VAL A 283 -1.28 -11.45 -10.48
CA VAL A 283 -0.59 -10.16 -10.50
C VAL A 283 0.76 -10.30 -11.20
N ARG A 284 0.95 -9.51 -12.27
CA ARG A 284 2.22 -9.45 -12.99
C ARG A 284 3.10 -8.37 -12.37
N SER A 285 4.34 -8.71 -12.08
CA SER A 285 5.38 -7.73 -11.74
C SER A 285 5.53 -6.71 -12.88
N ASN A 286 5.52 -5.43 -12.55
CA ASN A 286 5.76 -4.32 -13.44
C ASN A 286 7.08 -3.65 -13.04
N ALA A 287 8.10 -3.81 -13.88
CA ALA A 287 9.39 -3.16 -13.70
C ALA A 287 9.38 -1.85 -14.48
N GLY A 288 9.26 -0.73 -13.77
CA GLY A 288 9.39 0.60 -14.34
C GLY A 288 10.85 0.94 -14.66
N SER A 289 11.08 2.17 -15.11
CA SER A 289 12.44 2.68 -15.35
C SER A 289 13.21 2.98 -14.06
N THR A 290 12.50 3.28 -12.96
CA THR A 290 13.08 3.69 -11.67
C THR A 290 12.55 2.90 -10.48
N THR A 291 11.32 2.42 -10.54
CA THR A 291 10.65 1.66 -9.48
C THR A 291 10.13 0.34 -10.04
N ASP A 292 10.21 -0.71 -9.22
CA ASP A 292 9.68 -2.03 -9.52
C ASP A 292 8.55 -2.34 -8.53
N ASN A 293 7.55 -3.09 -8.99
CA ASN A 293 6.66 -3.80 -8.09
C ASN A 293 6.79 -5.31 -8.33
N ILE A 294 7.09 -6.05 -7.26
CA ILE A 294 7.28 -7.50 -7.36
C ILE A 294 6.28 -8.18 -6.43
N LEU A 295 5.46 -9.04 -7.02
CA LEU A 295 4.76 -10.05 -6.28
C LEU A 295 5.68 -11.26 -6.15
N TYR A 296 6.23 -11.45 -4.95
CA TYR A 296 7.05 -12.62 -4.66
C TYR A 296 6.21 -13.77 -4.10
N THR A 297 5.37 -13.52 -3.09
CA THR A 297 4.42 -14.51 -2.54
C THR A 297 3.37 -13.82 -1.65
N ARG A 298 3.84 -13.03 -0.67
CA ARG A 298 3.18 -12.08 0.23
C ARG A 298 4.22 -11.70 1.32
N PRO A 299 4.44 -10.42 1.64
CA PRO A 299 3.76 -9.23 1.12
C PRO A 299 4.15 -8.87 -0.34
N PHE A 300 3.37 -7.97 -0.96
CA PHE A 300 3.76 -7.28 -2.19
C PHE A 300 4.86 -6.28 -1.87
N ILE A 301 5.86 -6.17 -2.75
CA ILE A 301 6.99 -5.26 -2.59
C ILE A 301 6.82 -4.12 -3.58
N PHE A 302 6.91 -2.88 -3.10
CA PHE A 302 6.91 -1.68 -3.92
C PHE A 302 8.09 -0.79 -3.52
N ASP A 303 8.99 -0.51 -4.47
CA ASP A 303 10.27 0.14 -4.16
C ASP A 303 11.02 0.57 -5.45
N SER A 304 12.10 1.31 -5.28
CA SER A 304 13.22 1.41 -6.20
C SER A 304 13.78 0.04 -6.62
N LYS A 305 14.25 -0.02 -7.86
CA LYS A 305 14.68 -1.26 -8.52
C LYS A 305 15.83 -1.98 -7.83
N ASP A 306 16.83 -1.24 -7.35
CA ASP A 306 18.02 -1.77 -6.68
C ASP A 306 17.68 -2.37 -5.31
N LYS A 307 16.69 -1.82 -4.63
CA LYS A 307 16.28 -2.25 -3.29
C LYS A 307 15.27 -3.41 -3.34
N THR A 308 14.39 -3.45 -4.34
CA THR A 308 13.48 -4.59 -4.58
C THR A 308 14.24 -5.93 -4.72
N SER A 309 15.40 -5.89 -5.39
CA SER A 309 16.28 -7.07 -5.53
C SER A 309 16.86 -7.53 -4.18
N SER A 310 17.20 -6.57 -3.31
CA SER A 310 17.73 -6.83 -1.97
C SER A 310 16.67 -7.44 -1.06
N VAL A 311 15.44 -6.92 -1.09
CA VAL A 311 14.28 -7.49 -0.37
C VAL A 311 14.02 -8.92 -0.85
N THR A 312 14.01 -9.15 -2.16
CA THR A 312 13.81 -10.49 -2.72
C THR A 312 14.90 -11.48 -2.26
N ALA A 313 16.15 -11.02 -2.14
CA ALA A 313 17.25 -11.84 -1.63
C ALA A 313 17.04 -12.20 -0.15
N LEU A 314 16.56 -11.25 0.68
CA LEU A 314 16.21 -11.51 2.08
C LEU A 314 15.11 -12.56 2.22
N ILE A 315 14.08 -12.50 1.38
CA ILE A 315 12.98 -13.49 1.41
C ILE A 315 13.48 -14.88 1.00
N LYS A 316 14.43 -14.96 0.05
CA LYS A 316 14.99 -16.23 -0.45
C LYS A 316 15.97 -16.88 0.51
N ASP A 317 16.77 -16.09 1.21
CA ASP A 317 17.78 -16.56 2.15
C ASP A 317 17.73 -15.73 3.43
N ALA A 318 16.85 -16.15 4.34
CA ALA A 318 16.68 -15.56 5.66
C ALA A 318 17.84 -15.89 6.62
N SER A 319 18.79 -16.74 6.24
CA SER A 319 19.79 -17.31 7.16
C SER A 319 21.11 -16.51 7.27
N ASN A 320 21.40 -15.63 6.31
CA ASN A 320 22.74 -15.02 6.17
C ASN A 320 22.78 -13.49 6.01
N ASN A 321 21.65 -12.79 6.07
CA ASN A 321 21.62 -11.36 5.76
C ASN A 321 21.31 -10.48 6.98
N THR A 322 22.06 -9.38 7.11
CA THR A 322 21.82 -8.31 8.08
C THR A 322 20.58 -7.49 7.69
N SER A 323 19.42 -7.89 8.23
CA SER A 323 18.17 -7.15 8.08
C SER A 323 18.10 -5.93 9.00
N ALA A 324 17.17 -5.02 8.72
CA ALA A 324 16.90 -3.86 9.55
C ALA A 324 16.51 -4.25 10.97
N PHE A 325 15.85 -5.41 11.16
CA PHE A 325 15.47 -5.93 12.48
C PHE A 325 16.64 -5.93 13.47
N ASN A 326 17.85 -6.32 13.02
CA ASN A 326 19.02 -6.38 13.90
C ASN A 326 19.34 -5.01 14.55
N SER A 327 19.13 -3.91 13.83
CA SER A 327 19.36 -2.55 14.32
C SER A 327 18.38 -2.14 15.44
N PHE A 328 17.15 -2.65 15.40
CA PHE A 328 16.04 -2.27 16.29
C PHE A 328 15.68 -3.34 17.34
N SER A 329 16.21 -4.56 17.23
CA SER A 329 15.91 -5.71 18.10
C SER A 329 15.91 -5.36 19.60
N SER A 330 16.91 -4.60 20.05
CA SER A 330 17.05 -4.20 21.46
C SER A 330 15.85 -3.44 22.04
N VAL A 331 15.11 -2.67 21.23
CA VAL A 331 13.89 -1.98 21.68
C VAL A 331 12.65 -2.83 21.43
N LEU A 332 12.60 -3.56 20.31
CA LEU A 332 11.47 -4.41 19.93
C LEU A 332 11.25 -5.57 20.92
N GLU A 333 12.33 -6.16 21.45
CA GLU A 333 12.25 -7.21 22.48
C GLU A 333 11.67 -6.75 23.82
N LYS A 334 11.42 -5.44 24.00
CA LYS A 334 10.91 -4.85 25.24
C LYS A 334 9.45 -4.38 25.16
N VAL A 335 8.82 -4.52 24.00
CA VAL A 335 7.49 -4.02 23.67
C VAL A 335 6.63 -5.12 23.07
N ASP A 336 5.33 -4.90 23.00
CA ASP A 336 4.34 -5.78 22.37
C ASP A 336 4.08 -5.33 20.92
N ASP A 337 5.09 -5.46 20.05
CA ASP A 337 4.94 -5.11 18.64
C ASP A 337 4.11 -6.13 17.85
N GLU A 338 4.01 -7.37 18.33
CA GLU A 338 3.23 -8.43 17.69
C GLU A 338 1.72 -8.17 17.72
N ASN A 339 1.22 -7.53 18.77
CA ASN A 339 -0.20 -7.16 18.89
C ASN A 339 -0.46 -5.67 18.57
N ALA A 340 0.56 -4.94 18.16
CA ALA A 340 0.41 -3.54 17.82
C ALA A 340 -0.40 -3.37 16.52
N GLY A 341 -1.45 -2.55 16.58
CA GLY A 341 -2.17 -2.12 15.39
C GLY A 341 -1.40 -1.08 14.59
N PHE A 342 -0.65 -0.24 15.30
CA PHE A 342 0.33 0.66 14.71
C PHE A 342 1.62 0.55 15.52
N ALA A 343 2.76 0.45 14.84
CA ALA A 343 4.07 0.46 15.46
C ALA A 343 5.07 1.21 14.59
N LYS A 344 5.97 1.99 15.19
CA LYS A 344 6.97 2.79 14.49
C LYS A 344 8.29 2.75 15.23
N VAL A 345 9.38 2.59 14.48
CA VAL A 345 10.75 2.78 14.97
C VAL A 345 11.40 3.96 14.25
N ASN A 346 12.28 4.67 14.95
CA ASN A 346 12.99 5.82 14.41
C ASN A 346 14.38 5.95 15.04
N THR A 347 15.40 6.30 14.24
CA THR A 347 16.74 6.68 14.71
C THR A 347 16.83 8.16 15.09
N SER A 348 15.86 8.97 14.69
CA SER A 348 15.64 10.30 15.26
C SER A 348 14.96 10.13 16.62
N ALA A 349 15.70 10.44 17.67
CA ALA A 349 15.26 10.30 19.05
C ALA A 349 15.69 11.53 19.88
N PRO A 350 15.10 11.75 21.07
CA PRO A 350 15.57 12.78 21.99
C PRO A 350 17.06 12.62 22.30
N SER A 351 17.74 13.70 22.67
CA SER A 351 19.21 13.74 22.81
C SER A 351 19.85 12.69 23.72
N PHE A 352 19.10 12.07 24.64
CA PHE A 352 19.59 11.01 25.53
C PHE A 352 19.56 9.61 24.89
N ALA A 353 18.98 9.48 23.70
CA ALA A 353 18.72 8.23 22.99
C ALA A 353 19.12 8.34 21.51
N ASP A 354 19.46 7.20 20.90
CA ASP A 354 19.75 7.10 19.45
C ASP A 354 18.64 6.39 18.67
N MET A 355 17.61 5.92 19.37
CA MET A 355 16.51 5.16 18.81
C MET A 355 15.27 5.28 19.68
N SER A 356 14.12 5.35 19.02
CA SER A 356 12.80 5.28 19.64
C SER A 356 11.92 4.24 18.96
N TYR A 357 11.00 3.68 19.73
CA TYR A 357 9.86 2.90 19.30
C TYR A 357 8.59 3.55 19.86
N PHE A 358 7.51 3.51 19.09
CA PHE A 358 6.16 3.80 19.55
C PHE A 358 5.20 2.76 18.98
N GLY A 359 4.34 2.18 19.82
CA GLY A 359 3.33 1.23 19.40
C GLY A 359 2.00 1.45 20.10
N LEU A 360 0.92 1.09 19.42
CA LEU A 360 -0.45 1.13 19.93
C LEU A 360 -1.03 -0.28 19.93
N VAL A 361 -1.45 -0.76 21.09
CA VAL A 361 -2.09 -2.06 21.28
C VAL A 361 -3.50 -1.84 21.77
N ARG A 362 -4.48 -2.50 21.14
CA ARG A 362 -5.88 -2.40 21.56
C ARG A 362 -6.10 -3.21 22.84
N SER A 363 -6.66 -2.58 23.87
CA SER A 363 -6.99 -3.22 25.14
C SER A 363 -8.47 -2.98 25.48
N GLY A 364 -9.35 -3.79 24.89
CA GLY A 364 -10.80 -3.65 25.02
C GLY A 364 -11.32 -2.38 24.34
N ASN A 365 -11.77 -1.41 25.15
CA ASN A 365 -12.22 -0.09 24.68
C ASN A 365 -11.11 0.98 24.78
N ASP A 366 -9.97 0.63 25.36
CA ASP A 366 -8.83 1.53 25.52
C ASP A 366 -7.69 1.15 24.57
N ILE A 367 -6.70 2.03 24.50
CA ILE A 367 -5.45 1.82 23.79
C ILE A 367 -4.31 1.86 24.82
N THR A 368 -3.43 0.87 24.73
CA THR A 368 -2.14 0.89 25.41
C THR A 368 -1.10 1.42 24.44
N GLY A 369 -0.58 2.61 24.72
CA GLY A 369 0.60 3.16 24.05
C GLY A 369 1.87 2.67 24.73
N GLU A 370 2.79 2.16 23.94
CA GLU A 370 4.11 1.76 24.39
C GLU A 370 5.17 2.60 23.70
N ILE A 371 6.09 3.15 24.49
CA ILE A 371 7.25 3.87 24.00
C ILE A 371 8.50 3.17 24.52
N ALA A 372 9.47 2.92 23.67
CA ALA A 372 10.79 2.47 24.11
C ALA A 372 11.90 3.34 23.53
N PHE A 373 12.89 3.68 24.34
CA PHE A 373 14.08 4.41 23.91
C PHE A 373 15.33 3.59 24.18
N ARG A 374 16.26 3.55 23.22
CA ARG A 374 17.62 3.06 23.46
C ARG A 374 18.50 4.22 23.90
N ILE A 375 18.87 4.20 25.17
CA ILE A 375 19.61 5.24 25.87
C ILE A 375 21.08 5.15 25.48
N THR A 376 21.65 6.28 25.06
CA THR A 376 23.09 6.45 24.81
C THR A 376 23.75 7.35 25.84
N ASP A 377 22.98 8.25 26.46
CA ASP A 377 23.44 9.08 27.58
C ASP A 377 22.53 8.90 28.79
N ASN A 378 23.05 8.15 29.75
CA ASN A 378 22.32 7.81 30.96
C ASN A 378 22.07 9.01 31.89
N THR A 379 22.87 10.08 31.75
CA THR A 379 22.88 11.23 32.65
C THR A 379 21.83 12.29 32.27
N THR A 380 21.44 12.33 31.00
CA THR A 380 20.46 13.31 30.49
C THR A 380 19.04 12.75 30.38
N VAL A 381 18.83 11.47 30.71
CA VAL A 381 17.48 10.87 30.76
C VAL A 381 16.62 11.61 31.80
N PRO A 382 15.49 12.23 31.41
CA PRO A 382 14.67 13.03 32.31
C PRO A 382 13.73 12.15 33.17
N LEU A 383 14.30 11.17 33.88
CA LEU A 383 13.56 10.14 34.61
C LEU A 383 12.68 10.72 35.72
N ALA A 384 13.14 11.80 36.39
CA ALA A 384 12.35 12.50 37.41
C ALA A 384 11.04 13.06 36.82
N LYS A 385 11.13 13.75 35.66
CA LYS A 385 9.97 14.27 34.92
C LYS A 385 9.02 13.14 34.52
N TYR A 386 9.54 12.04 33.99
CA TYR A 386 8.71 10.90 33.58
C TYR A 386 8.01 10.22 34.76
N ASN A 387 8.68 10.11 35.91
CA ASN A 387 8.04 9.61 37.13
C ASN A 387 6.97 10.56 37.68
N GLU A 388 7.13 11.87 37.53
CA GLU A 388 6.09 12.85 37.87
C GLU A 388 4.86 12.70 36.97
N LEU A 389 5.06 12.51 35.66
CA LEU A 389 3.96 12.22 34.71
C LEU A 389 3.23 10.93 35.06
N LYS A 390 3.97 9.90 35.49
CA LYS A 390 3.41 8.65 36.00
C LYS A 390 2.58 8.87 37.27
N ASN A 391 3.12 9.61 38.25
CA ASN A 391 2.45 9.85 39.53
C ASN A 391 1.18 10.70 39.39
N SER A 392 1.13 11.58 38.39
CA SER A 392 -0.03 12.42 38.06
C SER A 392 -0.95 11.80 37.00
N SER A 393 -0.68 10.58 36.53
CA SER A 393 -1.36 10.01 35.36
C SER A 393 -2.87 9.80 35.55
N SER A 394 -3.31 9.38 36.75
CA SER A 394 -4.73 9.12 37.03
C SER A 394 -5.59 10.39 36.94
N THR A 395 -5.08 11.54 37.40
CA THR A 395 -5.79 12.82 37.30
C THR A 395 -5.82 13.36 35.86
N ARG A 396 -4.96 12.84 34.99
CA ARG A 396 -4.90 13.15 33.56
C ARG A 396 -5.67 12.15 32.69
N GLY A 397 -6.41 11.23 33.29
CA GLY A 397 -7.29 10.29 32.58
C GLY A 397 -6.63 9.00 32.10
N PHE A 398 -5.46 8.64 32.63
CA PHE A 398 -4.83 7.34 32.34
C PHE A 398 -5.29 6.27 33.33
N LYS A 399 -5.63 5.10 32.81
CA LYS A 399 -6.00 3.91 33.61
C LYS A 399 -4.78 3.22 34.19
N SER A 400 -3.69 3.19 33.42
CA SER A 400 -2.39 2.69 33.86
C SER A 400 -1.28 3.53 33.26
N TYR A 401 -0.18 3.62 34.00
CA TYR A 401 1.01 4.33 33.58
C TYR A 401 2.25 3.70 34.22
N GLU A 402 3.19 3.26 33.40
CA GLU A 402 4.44 2.66 33.80
C GLU A 402 5.60 3.42 33.16
N VAL A 403 6.66 3.62 33.95
CA VAL A 403 7.96 4.10 33.48
C VAL A 403 8.97 3.14 34.06
N LYS A 404 9.67 2.41 33.18
CA LYS A 404 10.62 1.37 33.55
C LYS A 404 11.91 1.56 32.79
N LYS A 405 13.02 1.60 33.50
CA LYS A 405 14.36 1.66 32.92
C LYS A 405 15.11 0.38 33.25
N GLU A 406 15.51 -0.37 32.23
CA GLU A 406 16.30 -1.58 32.35
C GLU A 406 17.54 -1.47 31.47
N ASN A 407 18.72 -1.54 32.08
CA ASN A 407 20.00 -1.33 31.38
C ASN A 407 19.96 -0.01 30.59
N ASN A 408 20.16 -0.08 29.28
CA ASN A 408 20.15 1.05 28.37
C ASN A 408 18.80 1.22 27.66
N ILE A 409 17.72 0.61 28.14
CA ILE A 409 16.38 0.77 27.56
C ILE A 409 15.46 1.45 28.57
N LEU A 410 14.76 2.50 28.13
CA LEU A 410 13.66 3.12 28.86
C LEU A 410 12.36 2.76 28.17
N VAL A 411 11.43 2.14 28.89
CA VAL A 411 10.09 1.78 28.43
C VAL A 411 9.06 2.59 29.20
N ILE A 412 8.09 3.16 28.47
CA ILE A 412 6.90 3.80 29.02
C ILE A 412 5.68 3.07 28.47
N ARG A 413 4.76 2.69 29.35
CA ARG A 413 3.47 2.12 28.97
C ARG A 413 2.35 2.95 29.55
N MET A 414 1.39 3.34 28.74
CA MET A 414 0.27 4.17 29.18
C MET A 414 -1.02 3.65 28.56
N THR A 415 -2.08 3.50 29.36
CA THR A 415 -3.38 3.04 28.85
C THR A 415 -4.44 4.10 29.08
N SER A 416 -5.10 4.54 28.01
CA SER A 416 -6.19 5.51 28.02
C SER A 416 -6.97 5.42 26.71
N ASN A 417 -7.85 6.39 26.42
CA ASN A 417 -8.37 6.55 25.06
C ASN A 417 -7.23 6.96 24.09
N LEU A 418 -7.46 6.73 22.79
CA LEU A 418 -6.48 6.98 21.73
C LEU A 418 -5.91 8.41 21.77
N ASP A 419 -6.78 9.42 21.81
CA ASP A 419 -6.38 10.83 21.78
C ASP A 419 -5.45 11.19 22.94
N ASN A 420 -5.74 10.70 24.14
CA ASN A 420 -4.91 10.92 25.32
C ASN A 420 -3.53 10.28 25.16
N VAL A 421 -3.46 9.05 24.64
CA VAL A 421 -2.19 8.33 24.41
C VAL A 421 -1.33 9.05 23.38
N ILE A 422 -1.92 9.42 22.23
CA ILE A 422 -1.25 10.16 21.16
C ILE A 422 -0.72 11.50 21.69
N LYS A 423 -1.58 12.26 22.37
CA LYS A 423 -1.20 13.57 22.92
C LYS A 423 -0.05 13.46 23.90
N GLU A 424 -0.08 12.48 24.80
CA GLU A 424 0.98 12.27 25.77
C GLU A 424 2.29 11.84 25.12
N ALA A 425 2.26 10.92 24.15
CA ALA A 425 3.43 10.48 23.41
C ALA A 425 4.12 11.66 22.71
N THR A 426 3.36 12.51 22.01
CA THR A 426 3.92 13.65 21.27
C THR A 426 4.41 14.75 22.20
N GLN A 427 3.60 15.17 23.18
CA GLN A 427 3.90 16.35 24.01
C GLN A 427 4.92 16.07 25.13
N SER A 428 4.85 14.89 25.74
CA SER A 428 5.67 14.56 26.91
C SER A 428 6.96 13.83 26.55
N TYR A 429 6.96 13.08 25.44
CA TYR A 429 8.07 12.22 25.03
C TYR A 429 8.69 12.59 23.68
N GLY A 430 8.10 13.53 22.93
CA GLY A 430 8.63 13.97 21.63
C GLY A 430 8.53 12.90 20.54
N ILE A 431 7.55 11.99 20.65
CA ILE A 431 7.29 10.99 19.63
C ILE A 431 6.63 11.64 18.42
N VAL A 432 7.16 11.33 17.24
CA VAL A 432 6.55 11.70 15.96
C VAL A 432 5.81 10.48 15.43
N ILE A 433 4.49 10.52 15.53
CA ILE A 433 3.58 9.45 15.07
C ILE A 433 3.52 9.46 13.56
#